data_AF-A0AAD7UD18-F1
#
_entry.id   AF-A0AAD7UD18-F1
#
_cell.length_a   1.000
_cell.length_b   1.000
_cell.length_c   1.000
_cell.angle_alpha   90.00
_cell.angle_beta   90.00
_cell.angle_gamma   90.00
#
_symmetry.space_group_name_H-M   'P 1'
#
loop_
_entity.id
_entity.type
_entity.pdbx_description
1 polymer ?
#
loop_
_entity_poly.entity_id
_entity_poly.type
_entity_poly.pdbx_seq_one_letter_code
_entity_poly.pdbx_strand_id
1 'polypeptide(L)'
;MHGFAADVDLSYRSDCRVVEHEGRVVAVARNQDEALASIGSAAWVLMEKPEMIALENVISVARPTGTKVAAALDAAEEVRGAAFALDVGVDALVLRPPLGPEDDLWEAAVIARAQRAERVVVEEPAPDGRPVDLEVATVTRVEPGVVADRVAVDLVRLLRPGEGALVGSSAKALALVHGETLPSPLVAPRPFRVNAGPVHAYALLADAKTKYLSELEPGDHILVVDVHARTARPVAVGRLKIETRPHLLVSFAHEVESDTLPREGQLFLQQAETVRLVSSDCEPLCVTDLKPGHRIFVSFAKHGTHCGRPIDARVVER
;
A
#
# COMPACT_ATOMS: atom_id res chain seq x y z
N MET A 1 -42.22 12.29 -11.74
CA MET A 1 -41.68 10.90 -11.69
C MET A 1 -40.28 11.05 -11.10
N HIS A 2 -40.10 10.61 -9.86
CA HIS A 2 -38.95 10.97 -9.02
C HIS A 2 -37.76 10.05 -9.32
N GLY A 3 -36.64 10.61 -9.80
CA GLY A 3 -35.36 9.92 -9.81
C GLY A 3 -34.74 9.97 -8.42
N PHE A 4 -34.22 8.84 -7.93
CA PHE A 4 -33.52 8.76 -6.65
C PHE A 4 -32.02 8.98 -6.88
N ALA A 5 -31.43 9.89 -6.11
CA ALA A 5 -29.98 9.96 -5.95
C ALA A 5 -29.55 8.97 -4.86
N ALA A 6 -28.51 8.20 -5.12
CA ALA A 6 -27.86 7.41 -4.09
C ALA A 6 -27.07 8.37 -3.17
N ASP A 7 -27.56 8.52 -1.94
CA ASP A 7 -26.92 9.11 -0.74
C ASP A 7 -27.25 10.54 -0.29
N VAL A 8 -28.07 11.35 -1.00
CA VAL A 8 -28.68 12.56 -0.40
C VAL A 8 -30.06 12.82 -1.04
N ASP A 9 -31.02 13.35 -0.26
CA ASP A 9 -32.36 13.79 -0.70
C ASP A 9 -32.29 14.93 -1.74
N LEU A 10 -31.82 14.60 -2.94
CA LEU A 10 -31.93 15.41 -4.15
C LEU A 10 -33.22 15.01 -4.85
N SER A 11 -34.14 15.97 -5.04
CA SER A 11 -35.40 15.74 -5.73
C SER A 11 -35.41 16.43 -7.09
N TYR A 12 -35.87 15.69 -8.09
CA TYR A 12 -36.12 16.21 -9.43
C TYR A 12 -37.46 16.94 -9.49
N ARG A 13 -37.45 18.21 -9.91
CA ARG A 13 -38.67 18.91 -10.34
C ARG A 13 -39.02 18.52 -11.78
N SER A 14 -40.30 18.68 -12.14
CA SER A 14 -40.85 18.35 -13.47
C SER A 14 -40.26 19.17 -14.62
N ASP A 15 -39.41 20.14 -14.33
CA ASP A 15 -38.65 20.98 -15.26
C ASP A 15 -37.17 20.57 -15.38
N CYS A 16 -36.82 19.36 -14.92
CA CYS A 16 -35.46 18.79 -14.90
C CYS A 16 -34.45 19.52 -14.00
N ARG A 17 -34.90 20.41 -13.10
CA ARG A 17 -34.01 21.02 -12.10
C ARG A 17 -33.80 20.08 -10.92
N VAL A 18 -32.54 19.95 -10.50
CA VAL A 18 -32.14 19.23 -9.28
C VAL A 18 -32.14 20.21 -8.12
N VAL A 19 -32.85 19.87 -7.04
CA VAL A 19 -32.90 20.66 -5.81
C VAL A 19 -32.67 19.76 -4.60
N GLU A 20 -31.93 20.26 -3.62
CA GLU A 20 -31.81 19.61 -2.31
C GLU A 20 -33.13 19.71 -1.51
N HIS A 21 -33.28 18.88 -0.48
CA HIS A 21 -34.43 18.88 0.45
C HIS A 21 -34.77 20.28 1.02
N GLU A 22 -33.77 21.16 1.18
CA GLU A 22 -33.96 22.56 1.62
C GLU A 22 -34.34 23.54 0.48
N GLY A 23 -34.54 23.07 -0.75
CA GLY A 23 -34.94 23.88 -1.90
C GLY A 23 -33.84 24.75 -2.52
N ARG A 24 -32.56 24.52 -2.16
CA ARG A 24 -31.42 25.26 -2.71
C ARG A 24 -31.09 24.81 -4.13
N VAL A 25 -30.71 25.77 -4.98
CA VAL A 25 -30.38 25.56 -6.38
C VAL A 25 -29.00 24.90 -6.50
N VAL A 26 -28.96 23.74 -7.15
CA VAL A 26 -27.73 23.09 -7.60
C VAL A 26 -27.22 23.84 -8.82
N ALA A 27 -25.94 24.24 -8.83
CA ALA A 27 -25.33 24.78 -10.04
C ALA A 27 -25.18 23.63 -11.05
N VAL A 28 -25.84 23.75 -12.21
CA VAL A 28 -25.75 22.76 -13.28
C VAL A 28 -24.65 23.18 -14.24
N ALA A 29 -23.66 22.33 -14.40
CA ALA A 29 -22.51 22.54 -15.27
C ALA A 29 -22.47 21.49 -16.38
N ARG A 30 -22.22 21.94 -17.61
CA ARG A 30 -22.14 21.06 -18.80
C ARG A 30 -20.70 20.72 -19.19
N ASN A 31 -19.74 21.39 -18.57
CA ASN A 31 -18.31 21.20 -18.80
C ASN A 31 -17.52 21.52 -17.52
N GLN A 32 -16.23 21.22 -17.56
CA GLN A 32 -15.33 21.42 -16.43
C GLN A 32 -15.26 22.89 -15.98
N ASP A 33 -15.18 23.83 -16.91
CA ASP A 33 -14.97 25.25 -16.59
C ASP A 33 -16.19 25.86 -15.88
N GLU A 34 -17.40 25.54 -16.34
CA GLU A 34 -18.65 25.91 -15.67
C GLU A 34 -18.74 25.33 -14.25
N ALA A 35 -18.32 24.07 -14.09
CA ALA A 35 -18.31 23.41 -12.80
C ALA A 35 -17.33 24.09 -11.84
N LEU A 36 -16.09 24.32 -12.29
CA LEU A 36 -15.05 24.99 -11.51
C LEU A 36 -15.45 26.42 -11.13
N ALA A 37 -16.09 27.17 -12.04
CA ALA A 37 -16.56 28.53 -11.77
C ALA A 37 -17.67 28.59 -10.69
N SER A 38 -18.39 27.49 -10.51
CA SER A 38 -19.49 27.39 -9.53
C SER A 38 -19.03 26.94 -8.14
N ILE A 39 -17.82 26.39 -8.02
CA ILE A 39 -17.25 25.92 -6.76
C ILE A 39 -17.07 27.10 -5.80
N GLY A 40 -17.48 26.90 -4.55
CA GLY A 40 -17.43 27.91 -3.48
C GLY A 40 -18.60 28.90 -3.50
N SER A 41 -19.33 28.99 -4.62
CA SER A 41 -20.53 29.84 -4.74
C SER A 41 -21.84 29.05 -4.65
N ALA A 42 -21.80 27.74 -4.91
CA ALA A 42 -22.94 26.83 -4.80
C ALA A 42 -22.68 25.74 -3.75
N ALA A 43 -23.74 25.28 -3.07
CA ALA A 43 -23.62 24.16 -2.14
C ALA A 43 -23.40 22.82 -2.87
N TRP A 44 -23.95 22.71 -4.08
CA TRP A 44 -23.85 21.55 -4.95
C TRP A 44 -23.54 21.99 -6.37
N VAL A 45 -22.67 21.25 -7.04
CA VAL A 45 -22.43 21.33 -8.49
C VAL A 45 -22.83 19.99 -9.10
N LEU A 46 -23.79 20.02 -10.03
CA LEU A 46 -24.18 18.87 -10.84
C LEU A 46 -23.47 18.96 -12.18
N MET A 47 -22.60 18.00 -12.48
CA MET A 47 -22.04 17.85 -13.81
C MET A 47 -22.94 16.95 -14.67
N GLU A 48 -23.35 17.46 -15.82
CA GLU A 48 -24.09 16.68 -16.81
C GLU A 48 -23.12 15.94 -17.74
N LYS A 49 -23.19 14.61 -17.78
CA LYS A 49 -22.35 13.76 -18.67
C LYS A 49 -20.85 14.08 -18.57
N PRO A 50 -20.26 14.07 -17.36
CA PRO A 50 -18.86 14.43 -17.21
C PRO A 50 -17.94 13.36 -17.82
N GLU A 51 -16.90 13.81 -18.52
CA GLU A 51 -15.74 12.96 -18.77
C GLU A 51 -14.99 12.70 -17.45
N MET A 52 -14.40 11.51 -17.32
CA MET A 52 -13.77 11.09 -16.05
C MET A 52 -12.68 12.05 -15.56
N ILE A 53 -11.78 12.49 -16.43
CA ILE A 53 -10.71 13.43 -16.06
C ILE A 53 -11.30 14.78 -15.60
N ALA A 54 -12.34 15.26 -16.28
CA ALA A 54 -13.02 16.49 -15.92
C ALA A 54 -13.70 16.37 -14.55
N LEU A 55 -14.31 15.23 -14.27
CA LEU A 55 -14.94 14.92 -12.99
C LEU A 55 -13.91 14.89 -11.86
N GLU A 56 -12.76 14.24 -12.06
CA GLU A 56 -11.67 14.18 -11.08
C GLU A 56 -11.12 15.56 -10.76
N ASN A 57 -10.90 16.39 -11.78
CA ASN A 57 -10.44 17.77 -11.59
C ASN A 57 -11.44 18.57 -10.75
N VAL A 58 -12.74 18.48 -11.04
CA VAL A 58 -13.79 19.17 -10.28
C VAL A 58 -13.85 18.68 -8.83
N ILE A 59 -13.80 17.36 -8.59
CA ILE A 59 -13.76 16.78 -7.23
C ILE A 59 -12.56 17.33 -6.45
N SER A 60 -11.38 17.38 -7.08
CA SER A 60 -10.15 17.82 -6.42
C SER A 60 -10.23 19.27 -5.92
N VAL A 61 -10.86 20.15 -6.69
CA VAL A 61 -11.02 21.58 -6.37
C VAL A 61 -12.20 21.81 -5.42
N ALA A 62 -13.29 21.04 -5.55
CA ALA A 62 -14.48 21.21 -4.73
C ALA A 62 -14.24 20.82 -3.26
N ARG A 63 -13.47 19.75 -3.03
CA ARG A 63 -13.19 19.17 -1.70
C ARG A 63 -12.79 20.16 -0.61
N PRO A 64 -11.76 21.00 -0.77
CA PRO A 64 -11.35 21.93 0.29
C PRO A 64 -12.36 23.06 0.53
N THR A 65 -13.34 23.26 -0.36
CA THR A 65 -14.32 24.35 -0.26
C THR A 65 -15.63 23.96 0.43
N GLY A 66 -15.88 22.65 0.61
CA GLY A 66 -17.16 22.14 1.11
C GLY A 66 -18.30 22.12 0.08
N THR A 67 -18.03 22.53 -1.17
CA THR A 67 -18.97 22.35 -2.28
C THR A 67 -19.08 20.87 -2.61
N LYS A 68 -20.31 20.34 -2.66
CA LYS A 68 -20.56 18.93 -3.02
C LYS A 68 -20.69 18.75 -4.53
N VAL A 69 -20.26 17.60 -5.04
CA VAL A 69 -20.27 17.27 -6.48
C VAL A 69 -21.22 16.13 -6.76
N ALA A 70 -22.15 16.35 -7.69
CA ALA A 70 -23.03 15.31 -8.22
C ALA A 70 -22.71 15.06 -9.69
N ALA A 71 -22.79 13.81 -10.15
CA ALA A 71 -22.63 13.46 -11.55
C ALA A 71 -23.91 12.83 -12.12
N ALA A 72 -24.43 13.41 -13.19
CA ALA A 72 -25.51 12.81 -13.98
C ALA A 72 -24.93 11.85 -15.02
N LEU A 73 -25.25 10.56 -14.88
CA LEU A 73 -24.74 9.48 -15.72
C LEU A 73 -25.88 8.81 -16.48
N ASP A 74 -25.56 8.35 -17.69
CA ASP A 74 -26.51 7.66 -18.57
C ASP A 74 -26.07 6.20 -18.87
N ALA A 75 -24.89 5.76 -18.42
CA ALA A 75 -24.36 4.42 -18.69
C ALA A 75 -23.81 3.72 -17.43
N ALA A 76 -24.14 2.43 -17.27
CA ALA A 76 -23.74 1.62 -16.11
C ALA A 76 -22.21 1.53 -15.92
N GLU A 77 -21.46 1.53 -17.03
CA GLU A 77 -20.01 1.44 -17.07
C GLU A 77 -19.32 2.65 -16.41
N GLU A 78 -19.95 3.82 -16.47
CA GLU A 78 -19.42 5.09 -15.93
C GLU A 78 -19.61 5.19 -14.42
N VAL A 79 -20.59 4.46 -13.87
CA VAL A 79 -21.00 4.53 -12.46
C VAL A 79 -19.84 4.24 -11.54
N ARG A 80 -19.09 3.16 -11.80
CA ARG A 80 -17.95 2.78 -10.97
C ARG A 80 -16.84 3.84 -11.02
N GLY A 81 -16.57 4.41 -12.19
CA GLY A 81 -15.60 5.49 -12.35
C GLY A 81 -15.97 6.70 -11.49
N ALA A 82 -17.19 7.21 -11.64
CA ALA A 82 -17.65 8.37 -10.88
C ALA A 82 -17.76 8.10 -9.37
N ALA A 83 -18.21 6.90 -8.97
CA ALA A 83 -18.42 6.51 -7.59
C ALA A 83 -17.12 6.34 -6.78
N PHE A 84 -15.98 6.11 -7.45
CA PHE A 84 -14.69 5.86 -6.81
C PHE A 84 -13.56 6.75 -7.33
N ALA A 85 -13.88 7.77 -8.13
CA ALA A 85 -12.95 8.76 -8.64
C ALA A 85 -12.02 9.30 -7.54
N LEU A 86 -10.71 9.29 -7.77
CA LEU A 86 -9.68 9.70 -6.79
C LEU A 86 -9.76 8.98 -5.42
N ASP A 87 -10.22 7.73 -5.39
CA ASP A 87 -10.47 6.93 -4.17
C ASP A 87 -11.53 7.52 -3.21
N VAL A 88 -12.33 8.45 -3.72
CA VAL A 88 -13.34 9.19 -2.94
C VAL A 88 -14.72 9.05 -3.56
N GLY A 89 -14.78 9.29 -4.87
CA GLY A 89 -16.01 9.41 -5.64
C GLY A 89 -16.70 10.77 -5.54
N VAL A 90 -17.71 10.95 -6.38
CA VAL A 90 -18.68 12.05 -6.29
C VAL A 90 -19.54 11.95 -5.03
N ASP A 91 -20.06 13.06 -4.52
CA ASP A 91 -20.96 13.06 -3.36
C ASP A 91 -22.35 12.49 -3.68
N ALA A 92 -22.77 12.53 -4.95
CA ALA A 92 -24.02 11.91 -5.39
C ALA A 92 -23.95 11.42 -6.85
N LEU A 93 -24.53 10.24 -7.08
CA LEU A 93 -24.86 9.75 -8.42
C LEU A 93 -26.29 10.15 -8.76
N VAL A 94 -26.46 10.71 -9.96
CA VAL A 94 -27.74 11.22 -10.43
C VAL A 94 -28.13 10.44 -11.69
N LEU A 95 -29.23 9.71 -11.62
CA LEU A 95 -29.69 8.85 -12.70
C LEU A 95 -30.97 9.40 -13.31
N ARG A 96 -31.04 9.49 -14.64
CA ARG A 96 -32.21 10.03 -15.35
C ARG A 96 -33.26 8.94 -15.60
N PRO A 97 -34.55 9.18 -15.27
CA PRO A 97 -35.65 8.25 -15.60
C PRO A 97 -35.84 8.05 -17.12
N PRO A 98 -36.52 6.98 -17.56
CA PRO A 98 -37.14 5.92 -16.74
C PRO A 98 -36.11 4.90 -16.24
N LEU A 99 -36.18 4.56 -14.95
CA LEU A 99 -35.35 3.53 -14.33
C LEU A 99 -36.28 2.53 -13.65
N GLY A 100 -36.11 1.26 -13.98
CA GLY A 100 -36.75 0.15 -13.29
C GLY A 100 -35.74 -0.63 -12.44
N PRO A 101 -36.18 -1.52 -11.54
CA PRO A 101 -35.29 -2.43 -10.82
C PRO A 101 -34.48 -3.36 -11.75
N GLU A 102 -34.94 -3.55 -12.98
CA GLU A 102 -34.31 -4.37 -14.03
C GLU A 102 -33.39 -3.55 -14.95
N ASP A 103 -33.12 -2.28 -14.63
CA ASP A 103 -32.25 -1.41 -15.41
C ASP A 103 -30.79 -1.55 -14.96
N ASP A 104 -29.90 -1.90 -15.90
CA ASP A 104 -28.46 -2.10 -15.65
C ASP A 104 -27.80 -0.88 -14.97
N LEU A 105 -28.24 0.34 -15.30
CA LEU A 105 -27.73 1.57 -14.69
C LEU A 105 -28.16 1.69 -13.22
N TRP A 106 -29.39 1.29 -12.92
CA TRP A 106 -29.91 1.27 -11.56
C TRP A 106 -29.18 0.23 -10.70
N GLU A 107 -28.99 -0.99 -11.24
CA GLU A 107 -28.25 -2.05 -10.56
C GLU A 107 -26.81 -1.62 -10.25
N ALA A 108 -26.10 -1.07 -11.24
CA ALA A 108 -24.72 -0.58 -11.07
C ALA A 108 -24.62 0.49 -9.98
N ALA A 109 -25.58 1.42 -9.91
CA ALA A 109 -25.60 2.46 -8.89
C ALA A 109 -25.88 1.92 -7.47
N VAL A 110 -26.79 0.94 -7.34
CA VAL A 110 -27.07 0.29 -6.05
C VAL A 110 -25.85 -0.49 -5.55
N ILE A 111 -25.16 -1.22 -6.43
CA ILE A 111 -23.92 -1.93 -6.10
C ILE A 111 -22.84 -0.94 -5.65
N ALA A 112 -22.63 0.13 -6.42
CA ALA A 112 -21.63 1.14 -6.09
C ALA A 112 -21.94 1.81 -4.74
N ARG A 113 -23.21 2.08 -4.45
CA ARG A 113 -23.66 2.61 -3.15
C ARG A 113 -23.35 1.64 -2.00
N ALA A 114 -23.70 0.36 -2.14
CA ALA A 114 -23.42 -0.64 -1.11
C ALA A 114 -21.92 -0.73 -0.80
N GLN A 115 -21.09 -0.78 -1.85
CA GLN A 115 -19.62 -0.78 -1.74
C GLN A 115 -19.06 0.48 -1.07
N ARG A 116 -19.71 1.64 -1.23
CA ARG A 116 -19.32 2.90 -0.57
C ARG A 116 -19.79 2.97 0.87
N ALA A 117 -20.98 2.45 1.19
CA ALA A 117 -21.50 2.37 2.55
C ALA A 117 -20.64 1.45 3.43
N GLU A 118 -20.13 0.34 2.88
CA GLU A 118 -19.14 -0.52 3.54
C GLU A 118 -17.80 0.19 3.81
N ARG A 119 -17.44 1.21 3.00
CA ARG A 119 -16.21 2.02 3.15
C ARG A 119 -16.29 3.14 4.20
N VAL A 120 -17.45 3.42 4.81
CA VAL A 120 -17.61 4.54 5.78
C VAL A 120 -17.06 4.23 7.17
N VAL A 121 -16.70 2.98 7.46
CA VAL A 121 -15.89 2.67 8.64
C VAL A 121 -14.44 2.62 8.19
N VAL A 122 -13.65 3.64 8.52
CA VAL A 122 -12.19 3.48 8.61
C VAL A 122 -11.92 2.64 9.85
N GLU A 123 -12.40 1.41 9.84
CA GLU A 123 -11.81 0.33 10.59
C GLU A 123 -10.54 -0.01 9.82
N GLU A 124 -9.41 -0.05 10.54
CA GLU A 124 -8.24 -0.75 10.04
C GLU A 124 -8.73 -2.08 9.48
N PRO A 125 -8.54 -2.38 8.18
CA PRO A 125 -9.01 -3.64 7.65
C PRO A 125 -8.42 -4.74 8.52
N ALA A 126 -9.27 -5.66 8.97
CA ALA A 126 -8.87 -6.85 9.70
C ALA A 126 -7.58 -7.40 9.09
N PRO A 127 -6.62 -7.90 9.89
CA PRO A 127 -5.30 -8.25 9.39
C PRO A 127 -5.42 -9.23 8.23
N ASP A 128 -5.30 -8.69 7.01
CA ASP A 128 -5.12 -9.44 5.79
C ASP A 128 -3.75 -10.09 5.92
N GLY A 129 -3.69 -11.28 6.49
CA GLY A 129 -2.41 -11.96 6.61
C GLY A 129 -2.45 -13.23 7.41
N ARG A 130 -1.59 -14.16 7.01
CA ARG A 130 -1.29 -15.35 7.81
C ARG A 130 -0.42 -14.93 9.01
N PRO A 131 -0.54 -15.59 10.17
CA PRO A 131 0.41 -15.40 11.27
C PRO A 131 1.84 -15.63 10.81
N VAL A 132 2.79 -14.87 11.37
CA VAL A 132 4.21 -15.03 11.10
C VAL A 132 5.00 -15.09 12.41
N ASP A 133 5.87 -16.08 12.51
CA ASP A 133 6.79 -16.21 13.64
C ASP A 133 7.99 -15.30 13.42
N LEU A 134 8.13 -14.28 14.28
CA LEU A 134 9.31 -13.42 14.32
C LEU A 134 10.01 -13.58 15.66
N GLU A 135 11.31 -13.74 15.60
CA GLU A 135 12.22 -13.86 16.73
C GLU A 135 13.02 -12.56 16.88
N VAL A 136 13.72 -12.42 18.02
CA VAL A 136 14.56 -11.26 18.30
C VAL A 136 16.02 -11.68 18.29
N ALA A 137 16.84 -10.95 17.55
CA ALA A 137 18.29 -11.10 17.57
C ALA A 137 18.96 -9.78 18.01
N THR A 138 20.12 -9.91 18.64
CA THR A 138 20.96 -8.78 19.01
C THR A 138 22.00 -8.54 17.93
N VAL A 139 22.13 -7.30 17.47
CA VAL A 139 23.22 -6.86 16.59
C VAL A 139 24.54 -7.01 17.33
N THR A 140 25.48 -7.74 16.73
CA THR A 140 26.80 -8.03 17.31
C THR A 140 27.89 -7.17 16.68
N ARG A 141 27.73 -6.78 15.41
CA ARG A 141 28.72 -6.02 14.65
C ARG A 141 28.07 -5.16 13.58
N VAL A 142 28.62 -3.97 13.35
CA VAL A 142 28.24 -3.06 12.25
C VAL A 142 29.52 -2.52 11.62
N GLU A 143 29.74 -2.78 10.34
CA GLU A 143 30.96 -2.36 9.63
C GLU A 143 30.66 -1.60 8.34
N PRO A 144 31.20 -0.40 8.15
CA PRO A 144 31.06 0.33 6.90
C PRO A 144 32.11 -0.09 5.86
N GLY A 145 32.01 0.50 4.66
CA GLY A 145 33.09 0.50 3.68
C GLY A 145 32.96 -0.52 2.56
N VAL A 146 31.82 -1.20 2.44
CA VAL A 146 31.55 -2.11 1.33
C VAL A 146 30.74 -1.40 0.26
N VAL A 147 31.18 -1.46 -0.99
CA VAL A 147 30.39 -1.02 -2.14
C VAL A 147 29.76 -2.26 -2.76
N ALA A 148 28.45 -2.22 -2.99
CA ALA A 148 27.72 -3.34 -3.56
C ALA A 148 26.58 -2.88 -4.47
N ASP A 149 26.15 -3.76 -5.37
CA ASP A 149 24.99 -3.55 -6.23
C ASP A 149 23.70 -3.80 -5.44
N ARG A 150 23.09 -2.71 -4.99
CA ARG A 150 21.88 -2.73 -4.17
C ARG A 150 20.64 -2.97 -5.02
N VAL A 151 19.81 -3.90 -4.58
CA VAL A 151 18.45 -4.11 -5.09
C VAL A 151 17.45 -3.40 -4.16
N ALA A 152 16.70 -2.44 -4.70
CA ALA A 152 15.50 -1.92 -4.07
C ALA A 152 14.29 -2.56 -4.75
N VAL A 153 13.42 -3.15 -3.95
CA VAL A 153 12.22 -3.86 -4.40
C VAL A 153 11.04 -2.90 -4.34
N ASP A 154 10.51 -2.54 -5.50
CA ASP A 154 9.27 -1.78 -5.62
C ASP A 154 8.10 -2.75 -5.80
N LEU A 155 7.09 -2.61 -4.94
CA LEU A 155 5.90 -3.44 -4.88
C LEU A 155 4.73 -2.77 -5.59
N VAL A 156 3.76 -3.57 -6.00
CA VAL A 156 2.52 -3.06 -6.65
C VAL A 156 1.47 -2.59 -5.64
N ARG A 157 1.71 -2.76 -4.33
CA ARG A 157 0.83 -2.28 -3.26
C ARG A 157 1.62 -1.38 -2.32
N LEU A 158 0.89 -0.47 -1.68
CA LEU A 158 1.44 0.36 -0.63
C LEU A 158 1.77 -0.49 0.62
N LEU A 159 2.83 -0.06 1.30
CA LEU A 159 3.29 -0.51 2.59
C LEU A 159 2.83 0.47 3.67
N ARG A 160 2.44 -0.05 4.82
CA ARG A 160 2.12 0.69 6.03
C ARG A 160 3.37 0.85 6.91
N PRO A 161 3.42 1.85 7.81
CA PRO A 161 4.40 1.88 8.88
C PRO A 161 4.37 0.56 9.66
N GLY A 162 5.54 -0.08 9.79
CA GLY A 162 5.70 -1.37 10.46
C GLY A 162 5.74 -2.55 9.48
N GLU A 163 5.36 -2.31 8.22
CA GLU A 163 5.50 -3.32 7.16
C GLU A 163 6.90 -3.32 6.54
N GLY A 164 7.38 -4.51 6.19
CA GLY A 164 8.69 -4.73 5.59
C GLY A 164 8.82 -6.07 4.91
N ALA A 165 10.03 -6.39 4.48
CA ALA A 165 10.39 -7.69 3.90
C ALA A 165 11.50 -8.36 4.70
N LEU A 166 11.46 -9.69 4.77
CA LEU A 166 12.51 -10.49 5.40
C LEU A 166 13.65 -10.73 4.41
N VAL A 167 14.84 -10.22 4.74
CA VAL A 167 16.03 -10.24 3.88
C VAL A 167 17.29 -10.60 4.67
N GLY A 168 18.21 -11.36 4.08
CA GLY A 168 19.47 -11.72 4.73
C GLY A 168 20.48 -12.36 3.79
N SER A 169 21.76 -12.39 4.15
CA SER A 169 22.81 -13.06 3.36
C SER A 169 22.71 -14.59 3.43
N SER A 170 22.00 -15.14 4.42
CA SER A 170 21.65 -16.55 4.50
C SER A 170 20.13 -16.71 4.43
N ALA A 171 19.66 -17.70 3.67
CA ALA A 171 18.25 -18.05 3.63
C ALA A 171 17.71 -18.53 4.99
N LYS A 172 18.59 -18.92 5.91
CA LYS A 172 18.21 -19.39 7.24
C LYS A 172 18.08 -18.27 8.27
N ALA A 173 18.62 -17.08 8.00
CA ALA A 173 18.68 -15.98 8.95
C ALA A 173 18.37 -14.66 8.24
N LEU A 174 17.09 -14.29 8.25
CA LEU A 174 16.57 -13.11 7.57
C LEU A 174 16.19 -12.04 8.60
N ALA A 175 16.59 -10.80 8.39
CA ALA A 175 16.16 -9.67 9.21
C ALA A 175 14.99 -8.94 8.55
N LEU A 176 14.11 -8.35 9.37
CA LEU A 176 12.99 -7.57 8.88
C LEU A 176 13.48 -6.17 8.47
N VAL A 177 13.58 -5.95 7.15
CA VAL A 177 13.90 -4.66 6.55
C VAL A 177 12.62 -3.90 6.31
N HIS A 178 12.49 -2.74 6.95
CA HIS A 178 11.30 -1.90 6.91
C HIS A 178 11.11 -1.22 5.55
N GLY A 179 9.85 -1.02 5.14
CA GLY A 179 9.52 -0.27 3.94
C GLY A 179 9.89 1.21 4.05
N GLU A 180 10.12 1.88 2.93
CA GLU A 180 10.41 3.33 2.89
C GLU A 180 9.13 4.17 3.08
N THR A 181 8.41 3.92 4.19
CA THR A 181 7.10 4.51 4.52
C THR A 181 7.22 5.76 5.38
N LEU A 182 8.31 5.90 6.14
CA LEU A 182 8.54 7.07 6.98
C LEU A 182 9.24 8.21 6.23
N PRO A 183 8.82 9.47 6.47
CA PRO A 183 9.50 10.62 5.90
C PRO A 183 10.95 10.71 6.40
N SER A 184 11.83 11.23 5.56
CA SER A 184 13.17 11.66 5.92
C SER A 184 13.29 13.17 5.66
N PRO A 185 14.12 13.92 6.41
CA PRO A 185 14.35 15.34 6.15
C PRO A 185 14.81 15.65 4.71
N LEU A 186 15.39 14.66 4.02
CA LEU A 186 16.04 14.84 2.73
C LEU A 186 15.20 14.33 1.55
N VAL A 187 14.30 13.36 1.77
CA VAL A 187 13.59 12.68 0.69
C VAL A 187 12.19 12.26 1.13
N ALA A 188 11.21 12.45 0.24
CA ALA A 188 9.84 11.97 0.43
C ALA A 188 9.80 10.42 0.49
N PRO A 189 8.91 9.85 1.34
CA PRO A 189 8.79 8.41 1.44
C PRO A 189 8.30 7.81 0.12
N ARG A 190 8.70 6.57 -0.13
CA ARG A 190 8.22 5.73 -1.22
C ARG A 190 7.55 4.53 -0.57
N PRO A 191 6.28 4.67 -0.12
CA PRO A 191 5.58 3.65 0.67
C PRO A 191 5.14 2.46 -0.20
N PHE A 192 5.97 2.04 -1.16
CA PHE A 192 5.86 0.86 -2.00
C PHE A 192 7.23 0.19 -2.16
N ARG A 193 8.29 0.75 -1.55
CA ARG A 193 9.69 0.34 -1.75
C ARG A 193 10.26 -0.27 -0.48
N VAL A 194 11.01 -1.36 -0.63
CA VAL A 194 11.93 -1.88 0.39
C VAL A 194 13.36 -1.78 -0.14
N ASN A 195 14.24 -1.14 0.62
CA ASN A 195 15.67 -1.08 0.31
C ASN A 195 16.37 -2.35 0.81
N ALA A 196 16.13 -3.46 0.12
CA ALA A 196 16.35 -4.82 0.61
C ALA A 196 17.82 -5.17 0.92
N GLY A 197 18.74 -4.95 -0.03
CA GLY A 197 20.16 -5.30 0.14
C GLY A 197 20.86 -5.60 -1.20
N PRO A 198 22.09 -6.13 -1.20
CA PRO A 198 22.80 -6.47 -2.44
C PRO A 198 22.21 -7.66 -3.19
N VAL A 199 22.55 -7.77 -4.47
CA VAL A 199 22.15 -8.85 -5.39
C VAL A 199 22.23 -10.27 -4.83
N HIS A 200 23.20 -10.59 -3.97
CA HIS A 200 23.40 -11.92 -3.38
C HIS A 200 22.51 -12.23 -2.18
N ALA A 201 21.83 -11.24 -1.59
CA ALA A 201 20.99 -11.47 -0.43
C ALA A 201 19.72 -12.24 -0.84
N TYR A 202 19.15 -12.97 0.10
CA TYR A 202 17.88 -13.67 -0.05
C TYR A 202 16.72 -12.80 0.40
N ALA A 203 15.59 -12.88 -0.30
CA ALA A 203 14.29 -12.43 0.18
C ALA A 203 13.35 -13.62 0.41
N LEU A 204 12.48 -13.52 1.42
CA LEU A 204 11.43 -14.51 1.66
C LEU A 204 10.23 -14.29 0.73
N LEU A 205 9.85 -15.34 0.01
CA LEU A 205 8.69 -15.38 -0.87
C LEU A 205 7.41 -15.75 -0.12
N ALA A 206 6.27 -15.44 -0.74
CA ALA A 206 4.95 -15.77 -0.21
C ALA A 206 4.72 -17.28 -0.03
N ASP A 207 5.38 -18.13 -0.80
CA ASP A 207 5.31 -19.59 -0.68
C ASP A 207 6.29 -20.18 0.35
N ALA A 208 6.87 -19.32 1.20
CA ALA A 208 7.86 -19.66 2.23
C ALA A 208 9.22 -20.15 1.69
N LYS A 209 9.46 -20.04 0.38
CA LYS A 209 10.79 -20.22 -0.20
C LYS A 209 11.60 -18.94 -0.10
N THR A 210 12.90 -19.05 -0.30
CA THR A 210 13.80 -17.90 -0.47
C THR A 210 14.28 -17.81 -1.90
N LYS A 211 14.56 -16.59 -2.36
CA LYS A 211 15.12 -16.33 -3.69
C LYS A 211 16.19 -15.26 -3.59
N TYR A 212 17.26 -15.36 -4.38
CA TYR A 212 18.25 -14.29 -4.41
C TYR A 212 17.61 -13.00 -4.95
N LEU A 213 18.00 -11.84 -4.42
CA LEU A 213 17.49 -10.55 -4.87
C LEU A 213 17.77 -10.30 -6.36
N SER A 214 18.87 -10.84 -6.89
CA SER A 214 19.19 -10.81 -8.33
C SER A 214 18.29 -11.66 -9.21
N GLU A 215 17.63 -12.67 -8.64
CA GLU A 215 16.79 -13.60 -9.39
C GLU A 215 15.31 -13.21 -9.35
N LEU A 216 14.92 -12.30 -8.44
CA LEU A 216 13.56 -11.79 -8.39
C LEU A 216 13.16 -11.20 -9.76
N GLU A 217 11.90 -11.37 -10.12
CA GLU A 217 11.31 -10.83 -11.34
C GLU A 217 10.01 -10.09 -11.01
N PRO A 218 9.59 -9.07 -11.80
CA PRO A 218 8.25 -8.52 -11.70
C PRO A 218 7.19 -9.63 -11.77
N GLY A 219 6.21 -9.59 -10.87
CA GLY A 219 5.19 -10.63 -10.70
C GLY A 219 5.52 -11.69 -9.64
N ASP A 220 6.79 -11.83 -9.22
CA ASP A 220 7.12 -12.63 -8.04
C ASP A 220 6.41 -12.06 -6.82
N HIS A 221 5.91 -12.93 -5.93
CA HIS A 221 5.24 -12.51 -4.71
C HIS A 221 6.18 -12.68 -3.52
N ILE A 222 6.61 -11.57 -2.93
CA ILE A 222 7.35 -11.58 -1.67
C ILE A 222 6.39 -11.60 -0.49
N LEU A 223 6.89 -12.06 0.66
CA LEU A 223 6.14 -11.98 1.91
C LEU A 223 6.38 -10.61 2.56
N VAL A 224 5.33 -9.77 2.59
CA VAL A 224 5.34 -8.52 3.35
C VAL A 224 4.84 -8.81 4.75
N VAL A 225 5.66 -8.46 5.74
CA VAL A 225 5.42 -8.72 7.16
C VAL A 225 5.00 -7.43 7.84
N ASP A 226 3.89 -7.47 8.58
CA ASP A 226 3.46 -6.44 9.52
C ASP A 226 3.91 -6.84 10.93
N VAL A 227 4.84 -6.07 11.50
CA VAL A 227 5.40 -6.35 12.82
C VAL A 227 4.39 -6.17 13.96
N HIS A 228 3.45 -5.23 13.83
CA HIS A 228 2.50 -4.88 14.89
C HIS A 228 1.38 -5.91 14.94
N ALA A 229 0.84 -6.28 13.78
CA ALA A 229 -0.20 -7.30 13.68
C ALA A 229 0.36 -8.73 13.80
N ARG A 230 1.69 -8.92 13.71
CA ARG A 230 2.35 -10.24 13.63
C ARG A 230 1.75 -11.11 12.52
N THR A 231 1.40 -10.46 11.41
CA THR A 231 0.82 -11.10 10.23
C THR A 231 1.65 -10.80 9.00
N ALA A 232 1.46 -11.58 7.94
CA ALA A 232 2.11 -11.35 6.69
C ALA A 232 1.21 -11.64 5.48
N ARG A 233 1.41 -10.89 4.40
CA ARG A 233 0.61 -10.98 3.18
C ARG A 233 1.49 -11.07 1.93
N PRO A 234 1.04 -11.78 0.89
CA PRO A 234 1.73 -11.80 -0.39
C PRO A 234 1.59 -10.45 -1.09
N VAL A 235 2.68 -9.92 -1.64
CA VAL A 235 2.66 -8.73 -2.48
C VAL A 235 3.55 -8.94 -3.70
N ALA A 236 3.01 -8.67 -4.88
CA ALA A 236 3.76 -8.79 -6.12
C ALA A 236 4.83 -7.69 -6.24
N VAL A 237 6.01 -8.08 -6.69
CA VAL A 237 7.08 -7.19 -7.14
C VAL A 237 6.64 -6.51 -8.42
N GLY A 238 6.68 -5.19 -8.45
CA GLY A 238 6.44 -4.40 -9.67
C GLY A 238 7.73 -4.10 -10.41
N ARG A 239 8.79 -3.70 -9.69
CA ARG A 239 10.08 -3.33 -10.28
C ARG A 239 11.22 -3.61 -9.32
N LEU A 240 12.37 -4.01 -9.86
CA LEU A 240 13.63 -4.08 -9.13
C LEU A 240 14.56 -2.98 -9.63
N LYS A 241 15.00 -2.11 -8.73
CA LYS A 241 15.98 -1.08 -9.05
C LYS A 241 17.34 -1.56 -8.56
N ILE A 242 18.30 -1.75 -9.47
CA ILE A 242 19.67 -2.13 -9.13
C ILE A 242 20.59 -0.93 -9.30
N GLU A 243 21.33 -0.57 -8.25
CA GLU A 243 22.32 0.51 -8.32
C GLU A 243 23.48 0.30 -7.32
N THR A 244 24.69 0.68 -7.72
CA THR A 244 25.89 0.54 -6.88
C THR A 244 25.89 1.60 -5.76
N ARG A 245 25.96 1.17 -4.50
CA ARG A 245 25.92 2.05 -3.32
C ARG A 245 26.85 1.57 -2.19
N PRO A 246 27.31 2.47 -1.30
CA PRO A 246 27.93 2.08 -0.05
C PRO A 246 26.95 1.34 0.87
N HIS A 247 27.42 0.30 1.53
CA HIS A 247 26.68 -0.55 2.47
C HIS A 247 27.41 -0.68 3.80
N LEU A 248 26.62 -0.99 4.82
CA LEU A 248 27.05 -1.52 6.10
C LEU A 248 26.89 -3.05 6.08
N LEU A 249 27.89 -3.78 6.55
CA LEU A 249 27.73 -5.17 6.99
C LEU A 249 27.19 -5.17 8.41
N VAL A 250 26.03 -5.79 8.61
CA VAL A 250 25.38 -5.95 9.91
C VAL A 250 25.37 -7.43 10.26
N SER A 251 26.02 -7.79 11.36
CA SER A 251 25.95 -9.14 11.94
C SER A 251 25.06 -9.13 13.17
N PHE A 252 24.28 -10.20 13.35
CA PHE A 252 23.37 -10.36 14.48
C PHE A 252 23.37 -11.80 14.96
N ALA A 253 23.07 -12.00 16.24
CA ALA A 253 23.00 -13.31 16.86
C ALA A 253 21.69 -13.49 17.62
N HIS A 254 21.13 -14.69 17.52
CA HIS A 254 19.94 -15.06 18.27
C HIS A 254 20.26 -15.11 19.77
N GLU A 255 19.36 -14.59 20.61
CA GLU A 255 19.57 -14.55 22.06
C GLU A 255 19.40 -15.93 22.71
N VAL A 256 18.61 -16.82 22.10
CA VAL A 256 18.34 -18.16 22.64
C VAL A 256 19.24 -19.18 21.94
N GLU A 257 20.04 -19.89 22.73
CA GLU A 257 20.81 -21.04 22.25
C GLU A 257 19.83 -22.17 21.90
N SER A 258 19.81 -22.57 20.63
CA SER A 258 18.93 -23.61 20.09
C SER A 258 19.77 -24.53 19.21
N ASP A 259 19.66 -25.84 19.43
CA ASP A 259 20.32 -26.84 18.59
C ASP A 259 19.72 -26.92 17.17
N THR A 260 18.60 -26.22 16.93
CA THR A 260 17.79 -26.33 15.69
C THR A 260 17.72 -25.05 14.88
N LEU A 261 18.16 -23.90 15.41
CA LEU A 261 18.14 -22.61 14.73
C LEU A 261 19.57 -22.09 14.53
N PRO A 262 19.84 -21.34 13.44
CA PRO A 262 21.13 -20.67 13.28
C PRO A 262 21.36 -19.72 14.44
N ARG A 263 22.57 -19.78 15.03
CA ARG A 263 22.95 -18.88 16.13
C ARG A 263 23.21 -17.46 15.63
N GLU A 264 23.65 -17.31 14.39
CA GLU A 264 24.15 -16.06 13.82
C GLU A 264 23.61 -15.85 12.41
N GLY A 265 23.50 -14.58 12.04
CA GLY A 265 23.13 -14.14 10.70
C GLY A 265 23.84 -12.84 10.36
N GLN A 266 23.83 -12.50 9.08
CA GLN A 266 24.35 -11.23 8.61
C GLN A 266 23.57 -10.75 7.39
N LEU A 267 23.61 -9.44 7.17
CA LEU A 267 23.09 -8.82 5.98
C LEU A 267 23.85 -7.53 5.66
N PHE A 268 23.86 -7.19 4.38
CA PHE A 268 24.37 -5.91 3.90
C PHE A 268 23.21 -4.96 3.64
N LEU A 269 23.28 -3.75 4.17
CA LEU A 269 22.25 -2.71 3.98
C LEU A 269 22.90 -1.43 3.49
N GLN A 270 22.25 -0.75 2.53
CA GLN A 270 22.76 0.53 2.05
C GLN A 270 22.89 1.51 3.22
N GLN A 271 24.05 2.17 3.32
CA GLN A 271 24.29 3.18 4.36
C GLN A 271 23.53 4.48 4.02
N ALA A 272 22.25 4.53 4.41
CA ALA A 272 21.39 5.71 4.20
C ALA A 272 20.25 5.76 5.22
N GLU A 273 19.80 6.98 5.56
CA GLU A 273 18.76 7.21 6.57
C GLU A 273 17.38 6.64 6.21
N THR A 274 17.16 6.38 4.93
CA THR A 274 15.92 5.78 4.41
C THR A 274 15.87 4.26 4.57
N VAL A 275 16.98 3.64 4.98
CA VAL A 275 17.08 2.19 5.19
C VAL A 275 16.96 1.92 6.67
N ARG A 276 15.99 1.08 7.04
CA ARG A 276 15.67 0.81 8.43
C ARG A 276 15.45 -0.68 8.65
N LEU A 277 15.91 -1.18 9.79
CA LEU A 277 15.46 -2.45 10.35
C LEU A 277 14.26 -2.19 11.25
N VAL A 278 13.62 -3.25 11.75
CA VAL A 278 12.58 -3.12 12.78
C VAL A 278 13.13 -3.61 14.12
N SER A 279 13.08 -2.76 15.14
CA SER A 279 13.56 -3.09 16.49
C SER A 279 12.63 -4.06 17.20
N SER A 280 13.09 -4.66 18.30
CA SER A 280 12.25 -5.50 19.17
C SER A 280 11.03 -4.76 19.77
N ASP A 281 11.07 -3.44 19.79
CA ASP A 281 10.00 -2.57 20.27
C ASP A 281 8.99 -2.22 19.14
N CYS A 282 9.09 -2.90 18.00
CA CYS A 282 8.30 -2.67 16.78
C CYS A 282 8.54 -1.30 16.13
N GLU A 283 9.64 -0.63 16.45
CA GLU A 283 9.96 0.70 15.93
C GLU A 283 10.99 0.63 14.79
N PRO A 284 10.87 1.48 13.76
CA PRO A 284 11.87 1.53 12.69
C PRO A 284 13.21 2.06 13.19
N LEU A 285 14.25 1.25 13.04
CA LEU A 285 15.61 1.54 13.46
C LEU A 285 16.49 1.86 12.26
N CYS A 286 16.94 3.11 12.18
CA CYS A 286 17.79 3.58 11.10
C CYS A 286 19.15 2.85 11.08
N VAL A 287 19.58 2.38 9.91
CA VAL A 287 20.85 1.63 9.81
C VAL A 287 22.07 2.52 10.07
N THR A 288 21.97 3.84 9.85
CA THR A 288 23.06 4.78 10.16
C THR A 288 23.26 4.99 11.67
N ASP A 289 22.22 4.72 12.46
CA ASP A 289 22.25 4.81 13.93
C ASP A 289 22.48 3.44 14.60
N LEU A 290 22.60 2.38 13.80
CA LEU A 290 22.71 1.01 14.27
C LEU A 290 24.04 0.78 14.99
N LYS A 291 23.98 0.12 16.15
CA LYS A 291 25.14 -0.20 16.99
C LYS A 291 25.00 -1.61 17.55
N PRO A 292 26.13 -2.28 17.88
CA PRO A 292 26.08 -3.51 18.67
C PRO A 292 25.24 -3.34 19.94
N GLY A 293 24.42 -4.34 20.26
CA GLY A 293 23.47 -4.31 21.36
C GLY A 293 22.03 -3.90 20.98
N HIS A 294 21.82 -3.31 19.80
CA HIS A 294 20.46 -3.09 19.30
C HIS A 294 19.77 -4.42 18.99
N ARG A 295 18.49 -4.52 19.36
CA ARG A 295 17.67 -5.73 19.19
C ARG A 295 16.73 -5.55 18.02
N ILE A 296 16.69 -6.51 17.11
CA ILE A 296 15.96 -6.44 15.85
C ILE A 296 15.10 -7.69 15.62
N PHE A 297 14.01 -7.54 14.86
CA PHE A 297 13.22 -8.68 14.42
C PHE A 297 13.87 -9.44 13.28
N VAL A 298 13.85 -10.75 13.42
CA VAL A 298 14.41 -11.72 12.47
C VAL A 298 13.48 -12.91 12.30
N SER A 299 13.70 -13.67 11.23
CA SER A 299 13.10 -14.97 10.98
C SER A 299 14.24 -15.97 10.80
N PHE A 300 14.24 -17.02 11.62
CA PHE A 300 15.16 -18.13 11.46
C PHE A 300 14.46 -19.34 10.86
N ALA A 301 15.08 -19.96 9.84
CA ALA A 301 14.58 -21.20 9.26
C ALA A 301 15.35 -22.40 9.81
N LYS A 302 14.62 -23.47 10.15
CA LYS A 302 15.18 -24.73 10.68
C LYS A 302 15.95 -25.54 9.64
N HIS A 303 15.64 -25.37 8.35
CA HIS A 303 16.21 -26.17 7.26
C HIS A 303 17.06 -25.31 6.32
N GLY A 304 18.12 -25.88 5.76
CA GLY A 304 18.88 -25.21 4.70
C GLY A 304 18.11 -25.16 3.40
N THR A 305 18.41 -24.19 2.55
CA THR A 305 17.84 -24.13 1.21
C THR A 305 18.93 -24.33 0.17
N HIS A 306 18.63 -25.10 -0.89
CA HIS A 306 19.45 -25.14 -2.10
C HIS A 306 18.57 -24.70 -3.27
N CYS A 307 18.95 -23.63 -3.95
CA CYS A 307 18.13 -22.99 -4.98
C CYS A 307 16.71 -22.66 -4.48
N GLY A 308 16.59 -22.09 -3.27
CA GLY A 308 15.32 -21.65 -2.69
C GLY A 308 14.39 -22.77 -2.18
N ARG A 309 14.76 -24.04 -2.33
CA ARG A 309 13.97 -25.18 -1.81
C ARG A 309 14.54 -25.68 -0.48
N PRO A 310 13.71 -25.98 0.53
CA PRO A 310 14.16 -26.62 1.76
C PRO A 310 14.81 -27.96 1.44
N ILE A 311 15.99 -28.20 1.97
CA ILE A 311 16.68 -29.49 1.91
C ILE A 311 17.20 -29.86 3.30
N ASP A 312 17.15 -31.15 3.62
CA ASP A 312 17.70 -31.71 4.86
C ASP A 312 19.23 -31.90 4.83
N ALA A 313 19.90 -31.43 3.77
CA ALA A 313 21.35 -31.53 3.65
C ALA A 313 22.06 -30.34 4.33
N ARG A 314 23.24 -30.62 4.90
CA ARG A 314 24.07 -29.64 5.61
C ARG A 314 24.74 -28.67 4.62
N VAL A 315 24.04 -27.58 4.29
CA VAL A 315 24.63 -26.42 3.59
C VAL A 315 25.23 -25.46 4.61
N VAL A 316 26.50 -25.10 4.43
CA VAL A 316 27.23 -24.11 5.24
C VAL A 316 27.43 -22.86 4.38
N GLU A 317 26.74 -21.78 4.77
CA GLU A 317 26.90 -20.44 4.20
C GLU A 317 27.76 -19.63 5.20
N ARG A 318 28.77 -18.90 4.72
CA ARG A 318 29.70 -18.08 5.54
C ARG A 318 29.81 -16.69 4.96
#